data_AF-A0A1A8BUA2-F1
#
_entry.id   AF-A0A1A8BUA2-F1
#
_cell.length_a   1.000
_cell.length_b   1.000
_cell.length_c   1.000
_cell.angle_alpha   90.00
_cell.angle_beta   90.00
_cell.angle_gamma   90.00
#
_symmetry.space_group_name_H-M   'P 1'
#
loop_
_entity.id
_entity.type
_entity.pdbx_description
1 polymer ?
#
loop_
_entity_poly.entity_id
_entity_poly.type
_entity_poly.pdbx_seq_one_letter_code
_entity_poly.pdbx_strand_id
1 'polypeptide(L)'
;TRNDLYHAGELLALLNEGHDIRDKHLVEESVLENLKVKADFHNFKPRPFNMREFYDRTGHDIKDMLLSCRFHGTECRPEDFKVVFTRYGKCYTYNAGRDGHPPLITTKGGMGNGLELMLDIQQDEYLPVWGETDETSYEAGVKVQIHSQNEPSFIDQLGFGVSPGFQTFVSCQEQRLIYLPPPWGDCKVTPMDSEFFDIYSITACRIDCETRYLVDNCNCRMVHMPGDAPYCTPELYKECADPALDFLVEQDNSFCVCETPCNMTRYSKELSFVKIPSKASAKYLAKKYNKSEQYIKENILVLDIFFEALNYETIEQKKAYEVAGLLGDIGGQMGLFIGASILSILEIFDYIYEVIKYKLCHCSDKKHKHNNNDQGTVLSLDDVKCHVSNFH
;
A
#
# COMPACT_ATOMS: atom_id res chain seq x y z
N THR A 1 11.21 28.64 -15.87
CA THR A 1 11.06 29.99 -16.48
C THR A 1 11.38 31.06 -15.45
N ARG A 2 11.37 32.37 -15.80
CA ARG A 2 11.54 33.45 -14.80
C ARG A 2 10.40 33.45 -13.76
N ASN A 3 9.17 33.13 -14.17
CA ASN A 3 8.05 32.99 -13.25
C ASN A 3 8.20 31.79 -12.31
N ASP A 4 8.61 30.64 -12.85
CA ASP A 4 8.82 29.44 -12.03
C ASP A 4 9.94 29.69 -11.00
N LEU A 5 11.03 30.35 -11.41
CA LEU A 5 12.15 30.66 -10.52
C LEU A 5 11.75 31.68 -9.44
N TYR A 6 10.83 32.60 -9.74
CA TYR A 6 10.30 33.53 -8.74
C TYR A 6 9.49 32.82 -7.64
N HIS A 7 8.65 31.85 -8.01
CA HIS A 7 7.76 31.17 -7.04
C HIS A 7 8.40 29.96 -6.37
N ALA A 8 9.12 29.13 -7.11
CA ALA A 8 9.68 27.86 -6.63
C ALA A 8 11.20 27.89 -6.45
N GLY A 9 11.87 29.00 -6.78
CA GLY A 9 13.34 29.08 -6.72
C GLY A 9 13.89 28.92 -5.30
N GLU A 10 13.16 29.41 -4.28
CA GLU A 10 13.53 29.19 -2.89
C GLU A 10 13.30 27.74 -2.44
N LEU A 11 12.16 27.15 -2.79
CA LEU A 11 11.82 25.75 -2.50
C LEU A 11 12.86 24.77 -3.08
N LEU A 12 13.35 25.04 -4.29
CA LEU A 12 14.38 24.25 -4.98
C LEU A 12 15.81 24.61 -4.54
N ALA A 13 15.97 25.42 -3.49
CA ALA A 13 17.25 25.96 -3.01
C ALA A 13 18.09 26.69 -4.07
N LEU A 14 17.50 27.14 -5.19
CA LEU A 14 18.21 27.90 -6.23
C LEU A 14 18.39 29.37 -5.84
N LEU A 15 17.44 29.92 -5.07
CA LEU A 15 17.45 31.29 -4.58
C LEU A 15 17.42 31.34 -3.04
N ASN A 16 17.93 32.43 -2.48
CA ASN A 16 17.71 32.82 -1.08
C ASN A 16 16.37 33.54 -0.91
N GLU A 17 15.93 33.79 0.34
CA GLU A 17 14.75 34.62 0.67
C GLU A 17 14.79 36.01 -0.02
N GLY A 18 15.99 36.58 -0.19
CA GLY A 18 16.21 37.83 -0.93
C GLY A 18 16.09 37.74 -2.45
N HIS A 19 15.71 36.58 -3.00
CA HIS A 19 15.65 36.28 -4.43
C HIS A 19 17.00 36.35 -5.17
N ASP A 20 18.10 36.28 -4.43
CA ASP A 20 19.45 36.20 -4.96
C ASP A 20 19.88 34.75 -5.18
N ILE A 21 20.64 34.50 -6.24
CA ILE A 21 21.21 33.16 -6.54
C ILE A 21 22.15 32.73 -5.41
N ARG A 22 21.89 31.56 -4.85
CA ARG A 22 22.72 30.92 -3.82
C ARG A 22 24.04 30.43 -4.39
N ASP A 23 25.05 30.33 -3.53
CA ASP A 23 26.29 29.56 -3.75
C ASP A 23 26.87 29.58 -5.17
N LYS A 24 27.01 30.78 -5.75
CA LYS A 24 27.43 31.04 -7.14
C LYS A 24 28.73 30.37 -7.59
N HIS A 25 29.55 29.87 -6.65
CA HIS A 25 30.83 29.23 -6.89
C HIS A 25 30.72 27.73 -7.21
N LEU A 26 29.58 27.10 -6.94
CA LEU A 26 29.33 25.67 -7.18
C LEU A 26 28.72 25.38 -8.56
N VAL A 27 28.45 26.41 -9.37
CA VAL A 27 27.76 26.27 -10.66
C VAL A 27 28.75 26.28 -11.80
N GLU A 28 28.50 25.43 -12.79
CA GLU A 28 29.09 25.60 -14.12
C GLU A 28 28.78 27.00 -14.66
N GLU A 29 29.78 27.64 -15.26
CA GLU A 29 29.70 29.04 -15.71
C GLU A 29 28.53 29.26 -16.69
N SER A 30 28.27 28.29 -17.56
CA SER A 30 27.17 28.29 -18.54
C SER A 30 25.77 28.31 -17.89
N VAL A 31 25.57 27.51 -16.84
CA VAL A 31 24.31 27.43 -16.11
C VAL A 31 24.12 28.69 -15.26
N LEU A 32 25.20 29.21 -14.68
CA LEU A 32 25.17 30.44 -13.90
C LEU A 32 24.77 31.66 -14.74
N GLU A 33 25.26 31.77 -15.97
CA GLU A 33 24.84 32.85 -16.89
C GLU A 33 23.34 32.79 -17.19
N ASN A 34 22.82 31.60 -17.50
CA ASN A 34 21.39 31.40 -17.73
C ASN A 34 20.54 31.72 -16.49
N LEU A 35 21.00 31.32 -15.30
CA LEU A 35 20.33 31.63 -14.04
C LEU A 35 20.35 33.12 -13.75
N LYS A 36 21.46 33.84 -13.96
CA LYS A 36 21.54 35.30 -13.77
C LYS A 36 20.52 36.05 -14.62
N VAL A 37 20.34 35.65 -15.88
CA VAL A 37 19.33 36.24 -16.75
C VAL A 37 17.92 35.94 -16.25
N LYS A 38 17.66 34.72 -15.78
CA LYS A 38 16.32 34.33 -15.31
C LYS A 38 15.98 34.88 -13.92
N ALA A 39 16.96 35.06 -13.03
CA ALA A 39 16.81 35.54 -11.66
C ALA A 39 16.81 37.08 -11.51
N ASP A 40 16.85 37.84 -12.62
CA ASP A 40 16.69 39.29 -12.55
C ASP A 40 15.20 39.68 -12.43
N PHE A 41 14.81 40.11 -11.22
CA PHE A 41 13.44 40.45 -10.87
C PHE A 41 13.16 41.96 -10.79
N HIS A 42 14.11 42.84 -11.13
CA HIS A 42 14.03 44.29 -10.86
C HIS A 42 12.81 44.98 -11.53
N ASN A 43 12.20 44.38 -12.56
CA ASN A 43 10.95 44.84 -13.20
C ASN A 43 9.97 43.68 -13.48
N PHE A 44 10.05 42.59 -12.73
CA PHE A 44 9.24 41.42 -12.98
C PHE A 44 7.85 41.53 -12.36
N LYS A 45 6.81 41.22 -13.14
CA LYS A 45 5.43 41.08 -12.65
C LYS A 45 5.09 39.60 -12.57
N PRO A 46 4.89 39.03 -11.36
CA PRO A 46 4.60 37.63 -11.20
C PRO A 46 3.24 37.28 -11.84
N ARG A 47 3.20 36.13 -12.47
CA ARG A 47 1.98 35.53 -13.03
C ARG A 47 1.46 34.46 -12.07
N PRO A 48 0.18 34.07 -12.16
CA PRO A 48 -0.35 32.95 -11.40
C PRO A 48 0.52 31.71 -11.58
N PHE A 49 0.73 31.00 -10.48
CA PHE A 49 1.58 29.81 -10.44
C PHE A 49 0.80 28.67 -9.77
N ASN A 50 0.94 27.47 -10.31
CA ASN A 50 0.29 26.28 -9.80
C ASN A 50 1.31 25.14 -9.80
N MET A 51 1.54 24.53 -8.64
CA MET A 51 2.52 23.45 -8.48
C MET A 51 2.24 22.25 -9.37
N ARG A 52 0.97 21.90 -9.61
CA ARG A 52 0.63 20.78 -10.50
C ARG A 52 0.97 21.07 -11.96
N GLU A 53 0.69 22.28 -12.45
CA GLU A 53 1.09 22.69 -13.80
C GLU A 53 2.61 22.71 -13.94
N PHE A 54 3.30 23.18 -12.89
CA PHE A 54 4.75 23.20 -12.84
C PHE A 54 5.33 21.80 -12.99
N TYR A 55 4.98 20.84 -12.12
CA TYR A 55 5.47 19.46 -12.24
C TYR A 55 5.08 18.78 -13.56
N ASP A 56 3.88 19.03 -14.08
CA ASP A 56 3.45 18.42 -15.34
C ASP A 56 4.26 18.94 -16.54
N ARG A 57 4.61 20.23 -16.53
CA ARG A 57 5.38 20.86 -17.62
C ARG A 57 6.89 20.64 -17.50
N THR A 58 7.45 20.68 -16.29
CA THR A 58 8.90 20.64 -16.08
C THR A 58 9.43 19.26 -15.71
N GLY A 59 8.56 18.31 -15.32
CA GLY A 59 8.96 16.93 -15.13
C GLY A 59 9.37 16.28 -16.45
N HIS A 60 10.31 15.33 -16.39
CA HIS A 60 10.81 14.61 -17.56
C HIS A 60 9.67 14.00 -18.38
N ASP A 61 9.71 14.18 -19.70
CA ASP A 61 8.74 13.58 -20.62
C ASP A 61 9.15 12.14 -20.94
N ILE A 62 8.22 11.20 -20.76
CA ILE A 62 8.44 9.79 -21.11
C ILE A 62 8.80 9.61 -22.59
N LYS A 63 8.35 10.50 -23.48
CA LYS A 63 8.69 10.44 -24.91
C LYS A 63 10.17 10.66 -25.18
N ASP A 64 10.83 11.46 -24.35
CA ASP A 64 12.26 11.75 -24.49
C ASP A 64 13.10 10.74 -23.72
N MET A 65 12.62 10.29 -22.55
CA MET A 65 13.30 9.26 -21.75
C MET A 65 13.25 7.88 -22.41
N LEU A 66 12.12 7.49 -23.02
CA LEU A 66 11.88 6.13 -23.50
C LEU A 66 12.49 5.91 -24.89
N LEU A 67 13.69 5.33 -24.93
CA LEU A 67 14.38 5.02 -26.19
C LEU A 67 13.88 3.75 -26.87
N SER A 68 13.49 2.75 -26.08
CA SER A 68 12.94 1.48 -26.57
C SER A 68 12.08 0.84 -25.49
N CYS A 69 10.98 0.22 -25.90
CA CYS A 69 10.03 -0.46 -25.02
C CYS A 69 9.57 -1.74 -25.68
N ARG A 70 9.64 -2.88 -24.98
CA ARG A 70 9.09 -4.14 -25.43
C ARG A 70 8.37 -4.87 -24.31
N PHE A 71 7.20 -5.41 -24.60
CA PHE A 71 6.49 -6.34 -23.73
C PHE A 71 6.20 -7.62 -24.50
N HIS A 72 6.69 -8.76 -24.00
CA HIS A 72 6.51 -10.07 -24.67
C HIS A 72 6.94 -10.05 -26.16
N GLY A 73 8.06 -9.36 -26.44
CA GLY A 73 8.59 -9.17 -27.79
C GLY A 73 7.84 -8.18 -28.69
N THR A 74 6.70 -7.63 -28.23
CA THR A 74 5.94 -6.60 -28.95
C THR A 74 6.41 -5.21 -28.53
N GLU A 75 6.58 -4.30 -29.50
CA GLU A 75 6.98 -2.91 -29.20
C GLU A 75 5.84 -2.17 -28.50
N CYS A 76 6.14 -1.55 -27.36
CA CYS A 76 5.23 -0.66 -26.65
C CYS A 76 5.55 0.80 -26.95
N ARG A 77 4.58 1.67 -26.68
CA ARG A 77 4.65 3.10 -26.99
C ARG A 77 4.62 3.97 -25.73
N PRO A 78 5.07 5.23 -25.81
CA PRO A 78 4.94 6.18 -24.72
C PRO A 78 3.48 6.36 -24.24
N GLU A 79 2.49 6.17 -25.13
CA GLU A 79 1.07 6.26 -24.77
C GLU A 79 0.59 5.12 -23.85
N ASP A 80 1.33 4.01 -23.78
CA ASP A 80 1.00 2.88 -22.88
C ASP A 80 1.37 3.19 -21.41
N PHE A 81 2.02 4.33 -21.16
CA PHE A 81 2.42 4.80 -19.84
C PHE A 81 1.46 5.88 -19.33
N LYS A 82 0.78 5.58 -18.22
CA LYS A 82 -0.10 6.53 -17.55
C LYS A 82 0.70 7.46 -16.65
N VAL A 83 0.48 8.77 -16.79
CA VAL A 83 1.06 9.78 -15.90
C VAL A 83 0.44 9.67 -14.51
N VAL A 84 1.30 9.59 -13.49
CA VAL A 84 0.93 9.63 -12.07
C VAL A 84 1.85 10.61 -11.35
N PHE A 85 1.31 11.37 -10.40
CA PHE A 85 2.12 12.27 -9.58
C PHE A 85 2.47 11.57 -8.26
N THR A 86 3.74 11.59 -7.89
CA THR A 86 4.24 11.06 -6.61
C THR A 86 5.01 12.16 -5.88
N ARG A 87 5.62 11.87 -4.73
CA ARG A 87 6.54 12.82 -4.07
C ARG A 87 7.72 13.22 -4.96
N TYR A 88 8.15 12.37 -5.91
CA TYR A 88 9.18 12.73 -6.90
C TYR A 88 8.67 13.60 -8.08
N GLY A 89 7.41 14.04 -8.04
CA GLY A 89 6.80 14.78 -9.13
C GLY A 89 6.18 13.87 -10.19
N LYS A 90 6.49 14.12 -11.46
CA LYS A 90 5.87 13.46 -12.62
C LYS A 90 6.47 12.06 -12.83
N CYS A 91 5.66 11.03 -12.64
CA CYS A 91 6.04 9.63 -12.81
C CYS A 91 5.12 8.93 -13.82
N TYR A 92 5.50 7.71 -14.21
CA TYR A 92 4.83 6.94 -15.26
C TYR A 92 4.56 5.51 -14.81
N THR A 93 3.33 5.05 -15.00
CA THR A 93 2.91 3.67 -14.69
C THR A 93 2.61 2.92 -15.98
N TYR A 94 3.37 1.89 -16.26
CA TYR A 94 3.07 0.92 -17.31
C TYR A 94 2.02 -0.08 -16.83
N ASN A 95 1.11 -0.51 -17.71
CA ASN A 95 0.06 -1.50 -17.41
C ASN A 95 -0.81 -1.14 -16.19
N ALA A 96 -1.26 0.12 -16.13
CA ALA A 96 -2.05 0.64 -15.01
C ALA A 96 -3.45 0.00 -14.87
N GLY A 97 -3.94 -0.74 -15.87
CA GLY A 97 -5.23 -1.43 -15.83
C GLY A 97 -6.45 -0.50 -15.72
N ARG A 98 -6.30 0.76 -16.15
CA ARG A 98 -7.35 1.81 -16.12
C ARG A 98 -7.67 2.28 -17.53
N ASP A 99 -8.74 3.08 -17.66
CA ASP A 99 -9.13 3.74 -18.91
C ASP A 99 -9.47 2.76 -20.06
N GLY A 100 -10.15 1.65 -19.73
CA GLY A 100 -10.61 0.67 -20.72
C GLY A 100 -9.53 -0.30 -21.24
N HIS A 101 -8.29 -0.19 -20.76
CA HIS A 101 -7.21 -1.11 -21.11
C HIS A 101 -7.16 -2.28 -20.12
N PRO A 102 -7.41 -3.53 -20.56
CA PRO A 102 -7.34 -4.68 -19.67
C PRO A 102 -5.88 -4.93 -19.23
N PRO A 103 -5.67 -5.46 -18.01
CA PRO A 103 -4.34 -5.82 -17.55
C PRO A 103 -3.65 -6.81 -18.50
N LEU A 104 -2.39 -6.52 -18.83
CA LEU A 104 -1.58 -7.40 -19.67
C LEU A 104 -1.22 -8.69 -18.92
N ILE A 105 -1.23 -9.81 -19.65
CA ILE A 105 -0.91 -11.15 -19.12
C ILE A 105 0.38 -11.67 -19.74
N THR A 106 1.11 -12.48 -18.97
CA THR A 106 2.26 -13.23 -19.47
C THR A 106 2.04 -14.73 -19.29
N THR A 107 2.38 -15.51 -20.31
CA THR A 107 2.12 -16.96 -20.37
C THR A 107 3.39 -17.80 -20.30
N LYS A 108 4.56 -17.17 -20.11
CA LYS A 108 5.86 -17.83 -20.01
C LYS A 108 6.77 -17.03 -19.09
N GLY A 109 7.60 -17.71 -18.31
CA GLY A 109 8.67 -17.07 -17.53
C GLY A 109 9.84 -16.65 -18.41
N GLY A 110 10.76 -15.88 -17.83
CA GLY A 110 12.02 -15.45 -18.44
C GLY A 110 11.96 -14.08 -19.14
N MET A 111 13.13 -13.49 -19.33
CA MET A 111 13.32 -12.09 -19.75
C MET A 111 12.57 -11.69 -21.03
N GLY A 112 12.51 -12.56 -22.05
CA GLY A 112 11.85 -12.24 -23.33
C GLY A 112 10.31 -12.16 -23.25
N ASN A 113 9.71 -12.61 -22.15
CA ASN A 113 8.26 -12.63 -21.94
C ASN A 113 7.79 -11.56 -20.93
N GLY A 114 8.70 -10.70 -20.50
CA GLY A 114 8.44 -9.58 -19.59
C GLY A 114 8.44 -8.23 -20.29
N LEU A 115 8.68 -7.19 -19.50
CA LEU A 115 8.86 -5.80 -19.92
C LEU A 115 10.37 -5.49 -20.01
N GLU A 116 10.82 -5.04 -21.18
CA GLU A 116 12.18 -4.55 -21.44
C GLU A 116 12.09 -3.06 -21.79
N LEU A 117 12.72 -2.20 -21.00
CA LEU A 117 12.79 -0.75 -21.21
C LEU A 117 14.22 -0.32 -21.38
N MET A 118 14.49 0.55 -22.36
CA MET A 118 15.73 1.31 -22.46
C MET A 118 15.41 2.78 -22.22
N LEU A 119 15.95 3.34 -21.14
CA LEU A 119 15.67 4.70 -20.71
C LEU A 119 16.94 5.57 -20.79
N ASP A 120 16.75 6.83 -21.14
CA ASP A 120 17.70 7.94 -20.99
C ASP A 120 17.27 8.77 -19.79
N ILE A 121 18.12 8.89 -18.77
CA ILE A 121 17.81 9.67 -17.56
C ILE A 121 18.09 11.18 -17.72
N GLN A 122 18.76 11.62 -18.79
CA GLN A 122 18.98 13.04 -19.08
C GLN A 122 19.64 13.84 -17.93
N GLN A 123 20.81 13.40 -17.44
CA GLN A 123 21.53 14.12 -16.37
C GLN A 123 21.90 15.58 -16.74
N ASP A 124 21.92 15.92 -18.03
CA ASP A 124 22.12 17.29 -18.51
C ASP A 124 20.93 18.22 -18.20
N GLU A 125 19.76 17.67 -17.87
CA GLU A 125 18.57 18.42 -17.46
C GLU A 125 18.37 18.46 -15.94
N TYR A 126 19.24 17.81 -15.17
CA TYR A 126 19.13 17.78 -13.71
C TYR A 126 19.33 19.17 -13.11
N LEU A 127 18.60 19.45 -12.03
CA LEU A 127 18.79 20.69 -11.28
C LEU A 127 20.17 20.66 -10.58
N PRO A 128 20.93 21.76 -10.61
CA PRO A 128 22.19 21.84 -9.88
C PRO A 128 21.91 21.78 -8.37
N VAL A 129 22.66 20.94 -7.66
CA VAL A 129 22.53 20.75 -6.20
C VAL A 129 23.64 21.50 -5.47
N TRP A 130 23.25 22.41 -4.58
CA TRP A 130 24.14 23.27 -3.78
C TRP A 130 23.62 23.56 -2.36
N GLY A 131 22.50 22.94 -1.98
CA GLY A 131 21.92 23.00 -0.64
C GLY A 131 21.16 21.71 -0.35
N GLU A 132 20.97 21.41 0.93
CA GLU A 132 20.17 20.27 1.38
C GLU A 132 18.70 20.69 1.43
N THR A 133 17.87 20.08 0.58
CA THR A 133 16.40 20.16 0.60
C THR A 133 15.81 18.80 0.25
N ASP A 134 14.58 18.54 0.67
CA ASP A 134 13.90 17.26 0.41
C ASP A 134 13.62 17.01 -1.08
N GLU A 135 13.57 18.09 -1.87
CA GLU A 135 13.36 18.04 -3.32
C GLU A 135 14.66 17.82 -4.13
N THR A 136 15.84 18.01 -3.54
CA THR A 136 17.13 17.88 -4.24
C THR A 136 17.84 16.57 -3.87
N SER A 137 18.00 15.67 -4.84
CA SER A 137 18.70 14.39 -4.66
C SER A 137 20.12 14.39 -5.22
N TYR A 138 21.06 13.76 -4.52
CA TYR A 138 22.44 13.51 -4.99
C TYR A 138 22.56 12.30 -5.92
N GLU A 139 21.48 11.53 -6.09
CA GLU A 139 21.47 10.27 -6.80
C GLU A 139 21.14 10.47 -8.28
N ALA A 140 21.78 9.68 -9.15
CA ALA A 140 21.45 9.62 -10.58
C ALA A 140 20.93 8.21 -10.94
N GLY A 141 19.76 8.16 -11.55
CA GLY A 141 19.05 6.92 -11.89
C GLY A 141 17.54 7.10 -11.80
N VAL A 142 16.82 5.98 -11.81
CA VAL A 142 15.37 5.97 -11.66
C VAL A 142 14.98 5.11 -10.46
N LYS A 143 13.94 5.52 -9.73
CA LYS A 143 13.27 4.66 -8.77
C LYS A 143 12.10 3.95 -9.45
N VAL A 144 11.92 2.68 -9.11
CA VAL A 144 10.89 1.82 -9.70
C VAL A 144 10.16 1.10 -8.58
N GLN A 145 8.83 1.02 -8.69
CA GLN A 145 7.99 0.21 -7.81
C GLN A 145 7.18 -0.76 -8.65
N ILE A 146 7.18 -2.03 -8.25
CA ILE A 146 6.31 -3.06 -8.83
C ILE A 146 5.18 -3.29 -7.84
N HIS A 147 3.95 -3.01 -8.25
CA HIS A 147 2.76 -3.10 -7.40
C HIS A 147 1.57 -3.63 -8.19
N SER A 148 0.53 -4.05 -7.46
CA SER A 148 -0.75 -4.46 -8.05
C SER A 148 -1.50 -3.24 -8.63
N GLN A 149 -2.27 -3.43 -9.69
CA GLN A 149 -3.08 -2.35 -10.31
C GLN A 149 -4.14 -1.76 -9.35
N ASN A 150 -4.55 -2.56 -8.36
CA ASN A 150 -5.52 -2.14 -7.33
C ASN A 150 -4.88 -1.31 -6.21
N GLU A 151 -3.56 -1.16 -6.23
CA GLU A 151 -2.80 -0.44 -5.22
C GLU A 151 -2.19 0.84 -5.84
N PRO A 152 -2.32 2.01 -5.21
CA PRO A 152 -1.64 3.21 -5.67
C PRO A 152 -0.12 3.13 -5.47
N SER A 153 0.63 3.84 -6.30
CA SER A 153 2.09 3.93 -6.18
C SER A 153 2.51 4.72 -4.94
N PHE A 154 3.48 4.21 -4.20
CA PHE A 154 4.11 4.81 -3.03
C PHE A 154 5.63 4.61 -3.10
N ILE A 155 6.19 5.19 -4.16
CA ILE A 155 7.53 4.90 -4.69
C ILE A 155 8.67 5.48 -3.86
N ASP A 156 8.38 6.53 -3.09
CA ASP A 156 9.29 7.18 -2.15
C ASP A 156 9.75 6.23 -1.05
N GLN A 157 8.85 5.39 -0.53
CA GLN A 157 9.18 4.43 0.52
C GLN A 157 9.36 2.99 0.04
N LEU A 158 8.59 2.54 -0.98
CA LEU A 158 8.57 1.14 -1.42
C LEU A 158 9.30 0.89 -2.75
N GLY A 159 9.83 1.95 -3.38
CA GLY A 159 10.59 1.86 -4.62
C GLY A 159 12.01 1.31 -4.41
N PHE A 160 12.57 0.71 -5.46
CA PHE A 160 13.98 0.34 -5.55
C PHE A 160 14.68 1.18 -6.63
N GLY A 161 15.96 1.47 -6.43
CA GLY A 161 16.76 2.25 -7.40
C GLY A 161 17.32 1.39 -8.53
N VAL A 162 17.39 1.98 -9.72
CA VAL A 162 18.01 1.41 -10.93
C VAL A 162 19.02 2.42 -11.46
N SER A 163 20.30 2.01 -11.51
CA SER A 163 21.40 2.87 -11.89
C SER A 163 21.63 2.93 -13.41
N PRO A 164 22.08 4.08 -13.95
CA PRO A 164 22.54 4.18 -15.33
C PRO A 164 23.84 3.42 -15.59
N GLY A 165 24.09 3.07 -16.85
CA GLY A 165 25.23 2.26 -17.27
C GLY A 165 25.09 0.77 -16.99
N PHE A 166 23.90 0.34 -16.54
CA PHE A 166 23.58 -1.06 -16.28
C PHE A 166 22.28 -1.49 -16.97
N GLN A 167 22.25 -2.76 -17.35
CA GLN A 167 21.04 -3.51 -17.64
C GLN A 167 20.67 -4.30 -16.39
N THR A 168 19.56 -3.94 -15.77
CA THR A 168 19.08 -4.51 -14.52
C THR A 168 17.96 -5.49 -14.79
N PHE A 169 18.16 -6.74 -14.41
CA PHE A 169 17.19 -7.82 -14.46
C PHE A 169 16.48 -7.93 -13.11
N VAL A 170 15.16 -7.80 -13.14
CA VAL A 170 14.28 -7.90 -11.99
C VAL A 170 13.41 -9.14 -12.18
N SER A 171 13.88 -10.25 -11.59
CA SER A 171 13.14 -11.51 -11.56
C SER A 171 12.07 -11.44 -10.48
N CYS A 172 10.81 -11.56 -10.88
CA CYS A 172 9.66 -11.40 -10.01
C CYS A 172 8.97 -12.73 -9.72
N GLN A 173 8.38 -12.83 -8.53
CA GLN A 173 7.47 -13.91 -8.14
C GLN A 173 6.21 -13.31 -7.50
N GLU A 174 5.03 -13.67 -8.00
CA GLU A 174 3.75 -13.25 -7.41
C GLU A 174 3.50 -14.03 -6.11
N GLN A 175 3.25 -13.30 -5.02
CA GLN A 175 2.90 -13.85 -3.71
C GLN A 175 1.50 -13.35 -3.33
N ARG A 176 0.59 -14.27 -3.02
CA ARG A 176 -0.75 -13.98 -2.51
C ARG A 176 -0.78 -14.24 -1.02
N LEU A 177 -1.00 -13.19 -0.24
CA LEU A 177 -1.04 -13.26 1.21
C LEU A 177 -2.50 -13.17 1.66
N ILE A 178 -2.93 -14.17 2.44
CA ILE A 178 -4.28 -14.28 2.99
C ILE A 178 -4.17 -14.33 4.51
N TYR A 179 -4.67 -13.29 5.18
CA TYR A 179 -4.66 -13.14 6.63
C TYR A 179 -6.01 -13.47 7.23
N LEU A 180 -6.01 -13.83 8.53
CA LEU A 180 -7.22 -14.08 9.28
C LEU A 180 -7.71 -12.81 10.01
N PRO A 181 -9.02 -12.56 10.04
CA PRO A 181 -9.59 -11.44 10.77
C PRO A 181 -9.63 -11.70 12.30
N PRO A 182 -9.92 -10.66 13.09
CA PRO A 182 -10.13 -10.82 14.53
C PRO A 182 -11.24 -11.85 14.82
N PRO A 183 -11.09 -12.74 15.82
CA PRO A 183 -10.07 -12.78 16.89
C PRO A 183 -8.81 -13.61 16.59
N TRP A 184 -8.62 -14.14 15.38
CA TRP A 184 -7.47 -15.01 15.08
C TRP A 184 -6.23 -14.25 14.60
N GLY A 185 -6.43 -13.10 13.97
CA GLY A 185 -5.37 -12.20 13.52
C GLY A 185 -5.94 -10.79 13.39
N ASP A 186 -5.09 -9.88 12.92
CA ASP A 186 -5.45 -8.48 12.73
C ASP A 186 -5.44 -8.19 11.23
N CYS A 187 -6.60 -8.26 10.60
CA CYS A 187 -6.77 -7.82 9.22
C CYS A 187 -8.14 -7.21 8.98
N LYS A 188 -8.17 -6.23 8.08
CA LYS A 188 -9.38 -5.51 7.69
C LYS A 188 -10.07 -6.21 6.53
N VAL A 189 -11.33 -6.57 6.74
CA VAL A 189 -12.21 -7.19 5.73
C VAL A 189 -13.11 -6.15 5.06
N THR A 190 -13.36 -5.02 5.74
CA THR A 190 -14.29 -4.02 5.26
C THR A 190 -13.71 -3.23 4.07
N PRO A 191 -14.55 -2.91 3.07
CA PRO A 191 -14.15 -2.01 1.99
C PRO A 191 -13.78 -0.64 2.57
N MET A 192 -12.97 0.11 1.82
CA MET A 192 -12.51 1.42 2.26
C MET A 192 -13.67 2.40 2.32
N ASP A 193 -13.78 3.14 3.42
CA ASP A 193 -14.68 4.30 3.54
C ASP A 193 -13.86 5.54 3.20
N SER A 194 -13.52 5.70 1.92
CA SER A 194 -12.78 6.85 1.41
C SER A 194 -13.40 7.30 0.10
N GLU A 195 -13.46 8.60 -0.09
CA GLU A 195 -13.97 9.21 -1.31
C GLU A 195 -13.00 9.07 -2.50
N PHE A 196 -11.75 8.64 -2.26
CA PHE A 196 -10.67 8.70 -3.25
C PHE A 196 -10.28 7.36 -3.88
N PHE A 197 -10.46 6.25 -3.16
CA PHE A 197 -10.08 4.92 -3.65
C PHE A 197 -11.16 3.88 -3.37
N ASP A 198 -11.49 3.10 -4.40
CA ASP A 198 -12.54 2.07 -4.33
C ASP A 198 -12.08 0.82 -3.55
N ILE A 199 -10.77 0.53 -3.56
CA ILE A 199 -10.19 -0.69 -2.99
C ILE A 199 -9.28 -0.31 -1.84
N TYR A 200 -9.48 -0.95 -0.68
CA TYR A 200 -8.62 -0.80 0.48
C TYR A 200 -7.25 -1.45 0.21
N SER A 201 -6.19 -0.64 0.31
CA SER A 201 -4.81 -1.11 0.43
C SER A 201 -4.11 -0.33 1.54
N ILE A 202 -2.97 -0.85 2.01
CA ILE A 202 -2.18 -0.17 3.05
C ILE A 202 -1.72 1.21 2.54
N THR A 203 -1.26 1.28 1.29
CA THR A 203 -0.82 2.52 0.65
C THR A 203 -1.97 3.50 0.42
N ALA A 204 -3.15 3.04 -0.01
CA ALA A 204 -4.33 3.90 -0.17
C ALA A 204 -4.78 4.49 1.17
N CYS A 205 -4.78 3.69 2.24
CA CYS A 205 -5.07 4.16 3.60
C CYS A 205 -4.08 5.23 4.07
N ARG A 206 -2.78 5.02 3.81
CA ARG A 206 -1.74 5.99 4.19
C ARG A 206 -1.86 7.30 3.43
N ILE A 207 -2.04 7.25 2.11
CA ILE A 207 -2.21 8.45 1.29
C ILE A 207 -3.47 9.22 1.73
N ASP A 208 -4.58 8.53 1.99
CA ASP A 208 -5.81 9.15 2.52
C ASP A 208 -5.57 9.83 3.88
N CYS A 209 -4.85 9.17 4.78
CA CYS A 209 -4.52 9.72 6.10
C CYS A 209 -3.60 10.93 6.02
N GLU A 210 -2.51 10.85 5.23
CA GLU A 210 -1.59 11.97 4.98
C GLU A 210 -2.33 13.15 4.34
N THR A 211 -3.26 12.88 3.42
CA THR A 211 -4.07 13.92 2.76
C THR A 211 -5.00 14.62 3.75
N ARG A 212 -5.74 13.87 4.58
CA ARG A 212 -6.65 14.45 5.58
C ARG A 212 -5.88 15.29 6.60
N TYR A 213 -4.77 14.75 7.11
CA TYR A 213 -3.92 15.47 8.06
C TYR A 213 -3.42 16.81 7.49
N LEU A 214 -2.97 16.80 6.23
CA LEU A 214 -2.47 18.01 5.58
C LEU A 214 -3.57 19.03 5.30
N VAL A 215 -4.75 18.57 4.89
CA VAL A 215 -5.90 19.45 4.65
C VAL A 215 -6.38 20.06 5.97
N ASP A 216 -6.43 19.31 7.06
CA ASP A 216 -6.87 19.81 8.36
C ASP A 216 -5.89 20.83 8.97
N ASN A 217 -4.58 20.62 8.79
CA ASN A 217 -3.56 21.49 9.38
C ASN A 217 -3.14 22.66 8.48
N CYS A 218 -2.97 22.43 7.17
CA CYS A 218 -2.44 23.40 6.21
C CYS A 218 -3.50 23.94 5.22
N ASN A 219 -4.74 23.42 5.25
CA ASN A 219 -5.84 23.81 4.33
C ASN A 219 -5.50 23.66 2.84
N CYS A 220 -4.52 22.82 2.51
CA CYS A 220 -4.06 22.56 1.17
C CYS A 220 -3.60 21.11 1.05
N ARG A 221 -3.42 20.63 -0.19
CA ARG A 221 -2.85 19.31 -0.46
C ARG A 221 -1.64 19.39 -1.38
N MET A 222 -0.76 18.40 -1.28
CA MET A 222 0.36 18.24 -2.21
C MET A 222 -0.11 17.74 -3.58
N VAL A 223 0.74 17.86 -4.59
CA VAL A 223 0.40 17.52 -6.00
C VAL A 223 0.04 16.05 -6.21
N HIS A 224 0.66 15.14 -5.44
CA HIS A 224 0.43 13.70 -5.51
C HIS A 224 -0.79 13.23 -4.70
N MET A 225 -1.32 14.07 -3.82
CA MET A 225 -2.44 13.71 -2.95
C MET A 225 -3.76 13.80 -3.72
N PRO A 226 -4.70 12.85 -3.52
CA PRO A 226 -6.03 12.90 -4.12
C PRO A 226 -6.92 13.99 -3.50
N GLY A 227 -8.11 14.17 -4.08
CA GLY A 227 -9.16 15.06 -3.56
C GLY A 227 -9.24 16.44 -4.21
N ASP A 228 -10.21 17.23 -3.74
CA ASP A 228 -10.60 18.51 -4.35
C ASP A 228 -10.05 19.75 -3.62
N ALA A 229 -9.30 19.53 -2.53
CA ALA A 229 -8.61 20.61 -1.83
C ALA A 229 -7.63 21.36 -2.78
N PRO A 230 -7.37 22.65 -2.56
CA PRO A 230 -6.43 23.41 -3.38
C PRO A 230 -5.00 22.89 -3.22
N TYR A 231 -4.20 22.99 -4.29
CA TYR A 231 -2.78 22.65 -4.20
C TYR A 231 -2.04 23.67 -3.32
N CYS A 232 -1.12 23.19 -2.50
CA CYS A 232 -0.24 24.04 -1.70
C CYS A 232 0.65 24.92 -2.61
N THR A 233 0.90 26.16 -2.19
CA THR A 233 1.88 27.06 -2.81
C THR A 233 3.30 26.66 -2.39
N PRO A 234 4.35 27.06 -3.12
CA PRO A 234 5.74 26.78 -2.70
C PRO A 234 6.09 27.26 -1.29
N GLU A 235 5.53 28.40 -0.86
CA GLU A 235 5.67 28.92 0.50
C GLU A 235 5.04 27.96 1.53
N LEU A 236 3.80 27.50 1.27
CA LEU A 236 3.10 26.56 2.15
C LEU A 236 3.75 25.17 2.18
N TYR A 237 4.43 24.76 1.11
CA TYR A 237 5.23 23.54 1.09
C TYR A 237 6.30 23.59 2.20
N LYS A 238 7.16 24.62 2.15
CA LYS A 238 8.26 24.82 3.09
C LYS A 238 7.80 25.14 4.51
N GLU A 239 6.79 26.00 4.68
CA GLU A 239 6.39 26.49 6.00
C GLU A 239 5.47 25.53 6.76
N CYS A 240 4.68 24.72 6.05
CA CYS A 240 3.65 23.88 6.67
C CYS A 240 3.71 22.43 6.21
N ALA A 241 3.70 22.18 4.91
CA ALA A 241 3.41 20.85 4.40
C ALA A 241 4.53 19.84 4.68
N ASP A 242 5.79 20.21 4.42
CA ASP A 242 6.94 19.33 4.67
C ASP A 242 7.13 19.08 6.17
N PRO A 243 7.18 20.11 7.05
CA PRO A 243 7.29 19.89 8.50
C PRO A 243 6.11 19.10 9.09
N ALA A 244 4.89 19.29 8.57
CA ALA A 244 3.72 18.56 9.04
C ALA A 244 3.80 17.07 8.70
N LEU A 245 4.25 16.73 7.50
CA LEU A 245 4.42 15.33 7.10
C LEU A 245 5.61 14.68 7.81
N ASP A 246 6.70 15.41 8.03
CA ASP A 246 7.85 14.92 8.79
C ASP A 246 7.44 14.62 10.25
N PHE A 247 6.68 15.51 10.87
CA PHE A 247 6.11 15.29 12.21
C PHE A 247 5.21 14.04 12.25
N LEU A 248 4.38 13.84 11.23
CA LEU A 248 3.48 12.68 11.15
C LEU A 248 4.25 11.36 11.03
N VAL A 249 5.34 11.34 10.27
CA VAL A 249 6.15 10.13 10.06
C VAL A 249 7.08 9.84 11.25
N GLU A 250 7.70 10.87 11.84
CA GLU A 250 8.71 10.70 12.89
C GLU A 250 8.14 10.68 14.31
N GLN A 251 7.11 11.49 14.57
CA GLN A 251 6.70 11.83 15.94
C GLN A 251 5.30 11.32 16.30
N ASP A 252 4.39 11.20 15.32
CA ASP A 252 3.02 10.73 15.55
C ASP A 252 2.69 9.40 14.86
N ASN A 253 3.26 8.31 15.41
CA ASN A 253 2.92 6.95 15.01
C ASN A 253 1.47 6.51 15.35
N SER A 254 0.68 7.37 16.00
CA SER A 254 -0.66 7.02 16.47
C SER A 254 -1.80 7.53 15.58
N PHE A 255 -1.56 8.58 14.79
CA PHE A 255 -2.60 9.19 13.98
C PHE A 255 -2.95 8.35 12.75
N CYS A 256 -1.95 7.84 12.02
CA CYS A 256 -2.15 7.04 10.81
C CYS A 256 -1.91 5.54 11.06
N VAL A 257 -2.81 4.89 11.78
CA VAL A 257 -2.79 3.43 11.96
C VAL A 257 -3.59 2.76 10.83
N CYS A 258 -2.87 2.21 9.86
CA CYS A 258 -3.47 1.46 8.75
C CYS A 258 -3.36 -0.04 8.97
N GLU A 259 -4.51 -0.70 9.15
CA GLU A 259 -4.59 -2.16 9.28
C GLU A 259 -4.24 -2.86 7.96
N THR A 260 -3.70 -4.07 8.03
CA THR A 260 -3.40 -4.86 6.83
C THR A 260 -4.69 -5.42 6.23
N PRO A 261 -4.87 -5.40 4.90
CA PRO A 261 -5.99 -6.07 4.26
C PRO A 261 -5.87 -7.59 4.41
N CYS A 262 -7.00 -8.28 4.52
CA CYS A 262 -6.98 -9.74 4.62
C CYS A 262 -6.52 -10.43 3.33
N ASN A 263 -6.67 -9.80 2.17
CA ASN A 263 -6.17 -10.29 0.90
C ASN A 263 -5.25 -9.24 0.28
N MET A 264 -4.01 -9.61 0.01
CA MET A 264 -3.09 -8.76 -0.75
C MET A 264 -2.18 -9.56 -1.66
N THR A 265 -1.76 -8.91 -2.74
CA THR A 265 -0.78 -9.43 -3.68
C THR A 265 0.52 -8.65 -3.52
N ARG A 266 1.62 -9.36 -3.32
CA ARG A 266 2.97 -8.81 -3.24
C ARG A 266 3.82 -9.42 -4.35
N TYR A 267 4.77 -8.65 -4.86
CA TYR A 267 5.77 -9.15 -5.80
C TYR A 267 7.11 -9.25 -5.09
N SER A 268 7.57 -10.49 -4.86
CA SER A 268 8.96 -10.73 -4.47
C SER A 268 9.86 -10.47 -5.67
N LYS A 269 11.04 -9.90 -5.44
CA LYS A 269 11.96 -9.48 -6.50
C LYS A 269 13.39 -9.86 -6.18
N GLU A 270 14.08 -10.41 -7.16
CA GLU A 270 15.51 -10.64 -7.15
C GLU A 270 16.18 -9.79 -8.23
N LEU A 271 17.16 -8.99 -7.84
CA LEU A 271 17.85 -8.06 -8.72
C LEU A 271 19.21 -8.62 -9.12
N SER A 272 19.52 -8.56 -10.40
CA SER A 272 20.86 -8.78 -10.94
C SER A 272 21.16 -7.76 -12.03
N PHE A 273 22.43 -7.49 -12.30
CA PHE A 273 22.80 -6.43 -13.24
C PHE A 273 24.03 -6.80 -14.07
N VAL A 274 24.07 -6.29 -15.29
CA VAL A 274 25.22 -6.36 -16.19
C VAL A 274 25.53 -4.99 -16.75
N LYS A 275 26.78 -4.74 -17.13
CA LYS A 275 27.21 -3.43 -17.64
C LYS A 275 26.72 -3.20 -19.07
N ILE A 276 26.18 -2.00 -19.32
CA ILE A 276 25.84 -1.51 -20.67
C ILE A 276 26.42 -0.10 -20.85
N PRO A 277 26.97 0.25 -22.03
CA PRO A 277 27.23 -0.59 -23.19
C PRO A 277 28.51 -1.44 -23.07
N SER A 278 28.56 -2.51 -23.88
CA SER A 278 29.81 -3.21 -24.17
C SER A 278 30.74 -2.33 -25.01
N LYS A 279 32.05 -2.64 -25.02
CA LYS A 279 33.02 -1.91 -25.88
C LYS A 279 32.64 -1.94 -27.36
N ALA A 280 31.99 -3.01 -27.82
CA ALA A 280 31.55 -3.14 -29.21
C ALA A 280 30.28 -2.33 -29.52
N SER A 281 29.33 -2.29 -28.59
CA SER A 281 28.04 -1.61 -28.78
C SER A 281 28.08 -0.11 -28.46
N ALA A 282 29.10 0.37 -27.74
CA ALA A 282 29.22 1.79 -27.34
C ALA A 282 29.16 2.74 -28.56
N LYS A 283 29.97 2.48 -29.59
CA LYS A 283 30.00 3.30 -30.82
C LYS A 283 28.68 3.27 -31.58
N TYR A 284 28.02 2.11 -31.60
CA TYR A 284 26.74 1.94 -32.28
C TYR A 284 25.65 2.77 -31.59
N LEU A 285 25.53 2.69 -30.27
CA LEU A 285 24.53 3.42 -29.50
C LEU A 285 24.77 4.93 -29.55
N ALA A 286 26.03 5.36 -29.44
CA ALA A 286 26.43 6.76 -29.58
C ALA A 286 25.96 7.34 -30.93
N LYS A 287 26.19 6.60 -32.03
CA LYS A 287 25.75 7.02 -33.37
C LYS A 287 24.24 6.93 -33.57
N LYS A 288 23.58 5.90 -33.01
CA LYS A 288 22.13 5.69 -33.14
C LYS A 288 21.33 6.83 -32.51
N TYR A 289 21.73 7.27 -31.32
CA TYR A 289 21.05 8.33 -30.58
C TYR A 289 21.71 9.71 -30.73
N ASN A 290 22.74 9.84 -31.57
CA ASN A 290 23.48 11.08 -31.80
C ASN A 290 24.02 11.71 -30.50
N LYS A 291 24.59 10.89 -29.62
CA LYS A 291 25.17 11.29 -28.32
C LYS A 291 26.62 10.81 -28.20
N SER A 292 27.37 11.35 -27.25
CA SER A 292 28.76 10.93 -27.00
C SER A 292 28.84 9.56 -26.34
N GLU A 293 29.95 8.84 -26.51
CA GLU A 293 30.15 7.55 -25.82
C GLU A 293 30.14 7.67 -24.28
N GLN A 294 30.50 8.85 -23.75
CA GLN A 294 30.45 9.12 -22.31
C GLN A 294 29.01 9.30 -21.85
N TYR A 295 28.23 10.10 -22.58
CA TYR A 295 26.81 10.31 -22.31
C TYR A 295 26.05 8.97 -22.28
N ILE A 296 26.34 8.06 -23.20
CA ILE A 296 25.67 6.75 -23.24
C ILE A 296 25.95 5.93 -21.97
N LYS A 297 27.17 6.01 -21.41
CA LYS A 297 27.52 5.27 -20.18
C LYS A 297 26.89 5.87 -18.93
N GLU A 298 26.72 7.19 -18.91
CA GLU A 298 26.23 7.92 -17.74
C GLU A 298 24.71 8.06 -17.73
N ASN A 299 24.04 8.02 -18.89
CA ASN A 299 22.61 8.32 -18.96
C ASN A 299 21.72 7.13 -19.36
N ILE A 300 22.26 6.13 -20.06
CA ILE A 300 21.44 5.02 -20.55
C ILE A 300 21.36 3.90 -19.52
N LEU A 301 20.15 3.45 -19.24
CA LEU A 301 19.88 2.24 -18.48
C LEU A 301 18.94 1.31 -19.24
N VAL A 302 19.03 0.02 -18.94
CA VAL A 302 18.05 -0.97 -19.41
C VAL A 302 17.44 -1.65 -18.20
N LEU A 303 16.12 -1.81 -18.22
CA LEU A 303 15.36 -2.42 -17.15
C LEU A 303 14.53 -3.57 -17.72
N ASP A 304 14.78 -4.77 -17.23
CA ASP A 304 14.05 -5.98 -17.59
C ASP A 304 13.26 -6.47 -16.38
N ILE A 305 11.93 -6.45 -16.47
CA ILE A 305 11.03 -6.96 -15.44
C ILE A 305 10.29 -8.18 -15.98
N PHE A 306 10.49 -9.34 -15.37
CA PHE A 306 9.89 -10.59 -15.82
C PHE A 306 9.61 -11.54 -14.66
N PHE A 307 8.76 -12.55 -14.88
CA PHE A 307 8.56 -13.62 -13.91
C PHE A 307 9.58 -14.74 -14.10
N GLU A 308 10.14 -15.27 -13.01
CA GLU A 308 11.10 -16.39 -13.05
C GLU A 308 10.44 -17.64 -13.67
N ALA A 309 9.29 -18.01 -13.13
CA ALA A 309 8.43 -19.09 -13.58
C ALA A 309 6.96 -18.67 -13.44
N LEU A 310 6.04 -19.37 -14.11
CA LEU A 310 4.60 -19.12 -14.01
C LEU A 310 3.97 -19.80 -12.79
N ASN A 311 4.58 -19.62 -11.64
CA ASN A 311 4.02 -20.02 -10.37
C ASN A 311 3.77 -18.78 -9.52
N TYR A 312 2.73 -18.87 -8.70
CA TYR A 312 2.50 -17.92 -7.63
C TYR A 312 2.65 -18.67 -6.30
N GLU A 313 3.18 -17.99 -5.31
CA GLU A 313 3.22 -18.50 -3.94
C GLU A 313 1.96 -18.03 -3.22
N THR A 314 1.32 -18.90 -2.44
CA THR A 314 0.20 -18.50 -1.57
C THR A 314 0.58 -18.72 -0.13
N ILE A 315 0.57 -17.64 0.65
CA ILE A 315 0.85 -17.64 2.09
C ILE A 315 -0.47 -17.35 2.80
N GLU A 316 -1.13 -18.40 3.28
CA GLU A 316 -2.43 -18.33 3.91
C GLU A 316 -2.33 -18.68 5.40
N GLN A 317 -2.89 -17.82 6.26
CA GLN A 317 -3.07 -18.10 7.68
C GLN A 317 -4.28 -19.03 7.87
N LYS A 318 -4.04 -20.19 8.50
CA LYS A 318 -5.10 -21.15 8.83
C LYS A 318 -5.33 -21.22 10.33
N LYS A 319 -6.59 -21.40 10.72
CA LYS A 319 -6.98 -21.59 12.12
C LYS A 319 -6.37 -22.89 12.61
N ALA A 320 -5.47 -22.80 13.60
CA ALA A 320 -4.83 -23.99 14.18
C ALA A 320 -5.83 -24.91 14.89
N TYR A 321 -6.92 -24.33 15.40
CA TYR A 321 -7.96 -25.07 16.10
C TYR A 321 -9.33 -24.47 15.82
N GLU A 322 -10.26 -25.33 15.42
CA GLU A 322 -11.66 -24.96 15.16
C GLU A 322 -12.56 -25.50 16.27
N VAL A 323 -13.78 -24.96 16.37
CA VAL A 323 -14.79 -25.42 17.35
C VAL A 323 -15.10 -26.91 17.16
N ALA A 324 -15.05 -27.42 15.92
CA ALA A 324 -15.18 -28.84 15.65
C ALA A 324 -14.06 -29.67 16.30
N GLY A 325 -12.82 -29.18 16.25
CA GLY A 325 -11.69 -29.79 16.96
C GLY A 325 -11.91 -29.78 18.47
N LEU A 326 -12.38 -28.65 19.02
CA LEU A 326 -12.70 -28.52 20.44
C LEU A 326 -13.73 -29.55 20.92
N LEU A 327 -14.83 -29.67 20.20
CA LEU A 327 -15.88 -30.62 20.54
C LEU A 327 -15.42 -32.08 20.36
N GLY A 328 -14.56 -32.32 19.36
CA GLY A 328 -13.92 -33.61 19.14
C GLY A 328 -13.03 -34.03 20.30
N ASP A 329 -12.16 -33.14 20.79
CA ASP A 329 -11.24 -33.45 21.90
C ASP A 329 -11.98 -33.58 23.24
N ILE A 330 -12.96 -32.70 23.52
CA ILE A 330 -13.81 -32.83 24.71
C ILE A 330 -14.61 -34.12 24.65
N GLY A 331 -15.30 -34.39 23.54
CA GLY A 331 -16.09 -35.60 23.36
C GLY A 331 -15.24 -36.87 23.42
N GLY A 332 -14.04 -36.84 22.84
CA GLY A 332 -13.07 -37.93 22.88
C GLY A 332 -12.58 -38.21 24.30
N GLN A 333 -12.20 -37.18 25.06
CA GLN A 333 -11.76 -37.35 26.45
C GLN A 333 -12.91 -37.82 27.35
N MET A 334 -14.11 -37.24 27.23
CA MET A 334 -15.28 -37.66 28.01
C MET A 334 -15.69 -39.10 27.70
N GLY A 335 -15.69 -39.46 26.41
CA GLY A 335 -15.98 -40.82 25.96
C GLY A 335 -14.91 -41.82 26.41
N LEU A 336 -13.63 -41.44 26.46
CA LEU A 336 -12.54 -42.32 26.86
C LEU A 336 -12.46 -42.54 28.38
N PHE A 337 -12.57 -41.48 29.18
CA PHE A 337 -12.37 -41.56 30.63
C PHE A 337 -13.64 -41.94 31.39
N ILE A 338 -14.80 -41.44 30.97
CA ILE A 338 -16.07 -41.63 31.69
C ILE A 338 -16.97 -42.62 30.94
N GLY A 339 -16.76 -42.83 29.63
CA GLY A 339 -17.73 -43.54 28.79
C GLY A 339 -19.03 -42.76 28.61
N ALA A 340 -19.03 -41.47 28.97
CA ALA A 340 -20.20 -40.61 28.91
C ALA A 340 -20.27 -39.90 27.57
N SER A 341 -21.49 -39.71 27.10
CA SER A 341 -21.81 -38.87 25.96
C SER A 341 -22.66 -37.68 26.42
N ILE A 342 -22.97 -36.77 25.50
CA ILE A 342 -23.93 -35.69 25.78
C ILE A 342 -25.29 -36.22 26.23
N LEU A 343 -25.68 -37.42 25.76
CA LEU A 343 -26.91 -38.09 26.18
C LEU A 343 -26.84 -38.50 27.66
N SER A 344 -25.70 -38.99 28.13
CA SER A 344 -25.50 -39.35 29.54
C SER A 344 -25.61 -38.13 30.46
N ILE A 345 -25.19 -36.94 30.00
CA ILE A 345 -25.35 -35.70 30.74
C ILE A 345 -26.83 -35.31 30.82
N LEU A 346 -27.57 -35.42 29.71
CA LEU A 346 -29.01 -35.13 29.68
C LEU A 346 -29.79 -36.07 30.60
N GLU A 347 -29.46 -37.36 30.64
CA GLU A 347 -30.06 -38.32 31.58
C GLU A 347 -29.85 -37.93 33.06
N ILE A 348 -28.67 -37.43 33.41
CA ILE A 348 -28.40 -36.94 34.76
C ILE A 348 -29.28 -35.72 35.07
N PHE A 349 -29.47 -34.81 34.11
CA PHE A 349 -30.34 -33.65 34.28
C PHE A 349 -31.81 -34.05 34.44
N ASP A 350 -32.30 -35.01 33.67
CA ASP A 350 -33.67 -35.53 33.80
C ASP A 350 -33.89 -36.17 35.17
N TYR A 351 -32.93 -36.97 35.64
CA TYR A 351 -32.98 -37.56 36.98
C TYR A 351 -32.98 -36.49 38.08
N ILE A 352 -32.11 -35.48 37.99
CA ILE A 352 -32.08 -34.37 38.95
C ILE A 352 -33.41 -33.60 38.92
N TYR A 353 -33.98 -33.36 37.74
CA TYR A 353 -35.26 -32.68 37.58
C TYR A 353 -36.40 -33.45 38.25
N GLU A 354 -36.48 -34.78 38.04
CA GLU A 354 -37.47 -35.62 38.71
C GLU A 354 -37.30 -35.61 40.23
N VAL A 355 -36.07 -35.69 40.73
CA VAL A 355 -35.77 -35.64 42.18
C VAL A 355 -36.19 -34.29 42.78
N ILE A 356 -35.92 -33.18 42.09
CA ILE A 356 -36.35 -31.83 42.51
C ILE A 356 -37.87 -31.74 42.51
N LYS A 357 -38.54 -32.21 41.46
CA LYS A 357 -40.01 -32.24 41.37
C LYS A 357 -40.60 -33.06 42.52
N TYR A 358 -40.05 -34.24 42.80
CA TYR A 358 -40.48 -35.09 43.91
C TYR A 358 -40.29 -34.41 45.27
N LYS A 359 -39.13 -33.77 45.52
CA LYS A 359 -38.89 -33.02 46.77
C LYS A 359 -39.76 -31.77 46.90
N LEU A 360 -40.06 -31.06 45.82
CA LEU A 360 -40.97 -29.91 45.83
C LEU A 360 -42.42 -30.36 46.11
N CYS A 361 -42.87 -31.47 45.52
CA CYS A 361 -44.17 -32.09 45.84
C CYS A 361 -44.24 -32.52 47.32
N HIS A 362 -43.19 -33.15 47.85
CA HIS A 362 -43.15 -33.57 49.26
C HIS A 362 -43.06 -32.40 50.26
N CYS A 363 -42.48 -31.26 49.86
CA CYS A 363 -42.50 -30.02 50.64
C CYS A 363 -43.88 -29.33 50.60
N SER A 364 -44.64 -29.45 49.52
CA SER A 364 -46.04 -29.01 49.45
C SER A 364 -46.92 -29.83 50.41
N ASP A 365 -46.72 -31.15 50.47
CA ASP A 365 -47.42 -32.02 51.42
C ASP A 365 -47.06 -31.74 52.88
N LYS A 366 -45.80 -31.39 53.19
CA LYS A 366 -45.42 -30.96 54.54
C LYS A 366 -45.99 -29.59 54.93
N LYS A 367 -46.23 -28.68 53.98
CA LYS A 367 -46.98 -27.44 54.24
C LYS A 367 -48.47 -27.70 54.50
N HIS A 368 -49.07 -28.70 53.83
CA HIS A 368 -50.43 -29.14 54.16
C HIS A 368 -50.51 -29.88 55.51
N LYS A 369 -49.45 -30.57 55.95
CA LYS A 369 -49.45 -31.31 57.22
C LYS A 369 -49.25 -30.43 58.47
N HIS A 370 -48.78 -29.18 58.34
CA HIS A 370 -48.74 -28.24 59.47
C HIS A 370 -50.06 -27.47 59.65
N ASN A 371 -51.00 -27.51 58.69
CA ASN A 371 -52.28 -26.82 58.81
C ASN A 371 -53.48 -27.70 59.16
N ASN A 372 -53.28 -29.02 59.35
CA ASN A 372 -54.35 -29.93 59.77
C ASN A 372 -54.01 -30.59 61.11
N ASN A 373 -54.05 -29.78 62.17
CA ASN A 373 -54.44 -30.26 63.50
C ASN A 373 -55.77 -29.58 63.83
N ASP A 374 -56.85 -30.03 63.19
CA ASP A 374 -58.13 -30.24 63.87
C ASP A 374 -59.12 -30.99 62.96
N GLN A 375 -59.58 -32.11 63.53
CA GLN A 375 -60.85 -32.81 63.31
C GLN A 375 -61.35 -33.13 61.88
N GLY A 376 -61.59 -34.44 61.67
CA GLY A 376 -62.69 -34.90 60.83
C GLY A 376 -62.27 -35.83 59.70
N THR A 377 -62.39 -37.13 59.96
CA THR A 377 -62.37 -38.19 58.95
C THR A 377 -63.43 -37.96 57.87
N VAL A 378 -63.00 -37.65 56.65
CA VAL A 378 -63.78 -37.91 55.42
C VAL A 378 -62.81 -38.51 54.40
N LEU A 379 -63.05 -39.77 54.02
CA LEU A 379 -62.38 -40.45 52.92
C LEU A 379 -62.78 -39.75 51.61
N SER A 380 -61.82 -39.07 50.98
CA SER A 380 -61.95 -38.63 49.59
C SER A 380 -61.15 -39.56 48.67
N LEU A 381 -61.76 -39.88 47.55
CA LEU A 381 -61.41 -40.96 46.63
C LEU A 381 -60.42 -40.46 45.57
N ASP A 382 -59.16 -40.19 45.94
CA ASP A 382 -58.12 -39.78 44.99
C ASP A 382 -56.70 -40.34 45.28
N ASP A 383 -56.58 -41.35 46.15
CA ASP A 383 -55.29 -41.95 46.54
C ASP A 383 -54.85 -43.18 45.72
N VAL A 384 -55.35 -43.33 44.49
CA VAL A 384 -54.93 -44.45 43.62
C VAL A 384 -54.65 -43.98 42.20
N LYS A 385 -53.49 -43.37 41.98
CA LYS A 385 -52.69 -43.59 40.75
C LYS A 385 -51.27 -43.01 40.76
N CYS A 386 -50.54 -43.21 41.86
CA CYS A 386 -49.07 -43.19 41.81
C CYS A 386 -48.57 -44.46 42.49
N HIS A 387 -48.63 -45.58 41.78
CA HIS A 387 -47.74 -46.76 41.85
C HIS A 387 -48.48 -47.99 41.30
N VAL A 388 -48.42 -48.17 39.98
CA VAL A 388 -48.30 -49.52 39.42
C VAL A 388 -47.04 -49.53 38.57
N SER A 389 -46.00 -50.07 39.18
CA SER A 389 -44.82 -50.64 38.55
C SER A 389 -45.24 -51.73 37.56
N ASN A 390 -44.65 -51.75 36.36
CA ASN A 390 -43.94 -52.89 35.77
C ASN A 390 -43.93 -52.84 34.23
N PHE A 391 -42.72 -52.92 33.68
CA PHE A 391 -42.34 -53.66 32.47
C PHE A 391 -43.32 -53.67 31.28
N HIS A 392 -42.98 -52.90 30.24
CA HIS A 392 -42.61 -53.50 28.97
C HIS A 392 -41.71 -52.60 28.12
#